data_AF-A0A3D1DM28-F1
#
_entry.id   AF-A0A3D1DM28-F1
#
_cell.length_a   1.000
_cell.length_b   1.000
_cell.length_c   1.000
_cell.angle_alpha   90.00
_cell.angle_beta   90.00
_cell.angle_gamma   90.00
#
_symmetry.space_group_name_H-M   'P 1'
#
loop_
_entity.id
_entity.type
_entity.pdbx_description
1 polymer ?
#
loop_
_entity_poly.entity_id
_entity_poly.type
_entity_poly.pdbx_seq_one_letter_code
_entity_poly.pdbx_strand_id
1 'polypeptide(L)'
;MNRDRTESHCRQVSWLIALLCAMSAAATGQSNNPSGTKNAADPAAANPAKNVSALPTLDELKVTGARRSSYRKRERKPVRTETPKPRLAEFRKDIKPVLKTACIRCHGPKKQEGNIRIDKLDPDLLNGDDVEWWLEIVAVLNNGEMPPADATKLGDRDRTRVIEWLSSEIQVASAVRRAKQGHSSFRRMTRYEYNHSLQDLLGLPYN
;
A
#
# COMPACT_ATOMS: atom_id res chain seq x y z
N MET A 1 -23.19 6.08 58.25
CA MET A 1 -23.85 4.87 57.69
C MET A 1 -23.28 4.57 56.31
N ASN A 2 -23.35 3.29 55.89
CA ASN A 2 -23.05 2.63 54.60
C ASN A 2 -22.29 3.45 53.52
N ARG A 3 -21.08 3.10 53.01
CA ARG A 3 -20.45 1.83 52.56
C ARG A 3 -20.90 1.32 51.19
N ASP A 4 -19.90 1.03 50.33
CA ASP A 4 -19.93 0.30 49.03
C ASP A 4 -20.79 0.93 47.91
N ARG A 5 -20.56 0.77 46.59
CA ARG A 5 -19.57 0.10 45.71
C ARG A 5 -19.68 0.89 44.35
N THR A 6 -18.70 1.10 43.47
CA THR A 6 -17.74 0.18 42.81
C THR A 6 -16.59 0.95 42.15
N GLU A 7 -15.41 0.98 42.76
CA GLU A 7 -14.14 1.04 41.99
C GLU A 7 -13.39 -0.25 42.27
N SER A 8 -12.76 -0.85 41.25
CA SER A 8 -12.13 -2.17 41.42
C SER A 8 -11.06 -2.49 40.39
N HIS A 9 -9.85 -2.72 40.93
CA HIS A 9 -8.85 -3.63 40.38
C HIS A 9 -8.20 -3.22 39.05
N CYS A 10 -7.64 -2.00 39.06
CA CYS A 10 -6.47 -1.70 38.25
C CYS A 10 -5.22 -2.39 38.85
N ARG A 11 -4.56 -3.24 38.04
CA ARG A 11 -3.20 -3.82 38.19
C ARG A 11 -2.95 -4.94 39.21
N GLN A 12 -1.93 -5.75 38.86
CA GLN A 12 -1.27 -6.85 39.60
C GLN A 12 -2.19 -8.08 39.84
N VAL A 13 -1.71 -9.33 39.86
CA VAL A 13 -0.34 -9.91 40.02
C VAL A 13 -0.02 -10.89 38.86
N SER A 14 1.24 -11.29 38.68
CA SER A 14 1.71 -12.28 37.68
C SER A 14 2.08 -13.64 38.32
N TRP A 15 2.33 -14.65 37.47
CA TRP A 15 2.88 -16.01 37.73
C TRP A 15 1.93 -17.21 37.81
N LEU A 16 2.50 -18.36 37.42
CA LEU A 16 2.01 -19.75 37.49
C LEU A 16 0.86 -20.16 36.55
N ILE A 17 1.23 -20.79 35.43
CA ILE A 17 1.06 -22.24 35.20
C ILE A 17 2.05 -22.69 34.12
N ALA A 18 2.64 -23.87 34.29
CA ALA A 18 3.51 -24.56 33.34
C ALA A 18 3.37 -26.09 33.54
N LEU A 19 3.97 -26.89 32.65
CA LEU A 19 3.74 -28.34 32.46
C LEU A 19 2.36 -28.62 31.82
N LEU A 20 2.17 -29.67 30.99
CA LEU A 20 3.00 -30.84 30.71
C LEU A 20 2.85 -31.29 29.24
N CYS A 21 3.97 -31.61 28.56
CA CYS A 21 4.04 -32.61 27.47
C CYS A 21 5.52 -32.98 27.28
N ALA A 22 5.86 -34.27 27.16
CA ALA A 22 7.26 -34.73 27.34
C ALA A 22 7.62 -36.04 26.61
N MET A 23 8.87 -36.14 26.14
CA MET A 23 9.69 -37.36 25.84
C MET A 23 9.22 -38.25 24.65
N SER A 24 10.05 -39.05 23.94
CA SER A 24 11.52 -39.21 23.69
C SER A 24 11.67 -40.14 22.44
N ALA A 25 12.81 -40.50 21.79
CA ALA A 25 14.28 -40.36 21.91
C ALA A 25 14.88 -40.30 20.46
N ALA A 26 16.12 -39.91 20.09
CA ALA A 26 17.44 -39.69 20.72
C ALA A 26 18.46 -40.87 20.62
N ALA A 27 19.34 -40.83 19.60
CA ALA A 27 20.54 -41.69 19.39
C ALA A 27 21.54 -41.04 18.39
N THR A 28 22.85 -41.37 18.31
CA THR A 28 23.96 -41.11 19.28
C THR A 28 25.35 -41.27 18.60
N GLY A 29 26.42 -40.68 19.17
CA GLY A 29 27.82 -40.77 18.70
C GLY A 29 28.43 -39.39 18.37
N GLN A 30 29.48 -38.82 19.00
CA GLN A 30 30.60 -39.34 19.81
C GLN A 30 31.68 -40.04 18.93
N SER A 31 32.99 -39.74 19.00
CA SER A 31 33.77 -38.99 20.01
C SER A 31 35.14 -38.45 19.51
N ASN A 32 35.86 -37.76 20.41
CA ASN A 32 37.32 -37.63 20.56
C ASN A 32 38.06 -36.39 19.97
N ASN A 33 39.00 -35.92 20.80
CA ASN A 33 40.04 -34.90 20.61
C ASN A 33 41.37 -35.59 21.04
N PRO A 34 42.56 -35.24 20.51
CA PRO A 34 43.42 -34.34 21.31
C PRO A 34 44.41 -33.43 20.53
N SER A 35 44.65 -32.25 21.10
CA SER A 35 45.97 -31.61 21.32
C SER A 35 47.08 -31.65 20.24
N GLY A 36 47.29 -30.50 19.57
CA GLY A 36 48.51 -29.72 19.84
C GLY A 36 49.56 -29.47 18.74
N THR A 37 50.16 -28.26 18.83
CA THR A 37 51.51 -27.82 18.38
C THR A 37 51.73 -27.21 16.97
N LYS A 38 52.25 -25.95 17.03
CA LYS A 38 53.33 -25.33 16.21
C LYS A 38 53.06 -24.91 14.74
N ASN A 39 53.04 -23.58 14.57
CA ASN A 39 53.65 -22.72 13.53
C ASN A 39 54.17 -23.37 12.22
N ALA A 40 53.78 -22.81 11.05
CA ALA A 40 54.64 -21.89 10.27
C ALA A 40 54.02 -21.46 8.92
N ALA A 41 54.47 -20.30 8.42
CA ALA A 41 54.47 -19.82 7.02
C ALA A 41 53.15 -19.69 6.23
N ASP A 42 52.80 -18.43 5.89
CA ASP A 42 52.11 -18.12 4.63
C ASP A 42 52.96 -18.54 3.42
N PRO A 43 52.31 -18.84 2.28
CA PRO A 43 52.87 -18.34 1.03
C PRO A 43 51.85 -17.77 0.04
N ALA A 44 52.25 -16.63 -0.56
CA ALA A 44 51.90 -16.15 -1.90
C ALA A 44 50.43 -15.83 -2.25
N ALA A 45 50.19 -14.55 -2.57
CA ALA A 45 48.97 -14.07 -3.20
C ALA A 45 48.69 -14.78 -4.55
N ALA A 46 47.52 -15.39 -4.68
CA ALA A 46 47.03 -15.95 -5.94
C ALA A 46 46.31 -14.87 -6.75
N ASN A 47 46.86 -14.51 -7.92
CA ASN A 47 46.23 -13.54 -8.84
C ASN A 47 44.82 -13.99 -9.27
N PRO A 48 43.78 -13.14 -9.14
CA PRO A 48 42.42 -13.43 -9.60
C PRO A 48 42.26 -13.37 -11.14
N ALA A 49 43.36 -13.33 -11.89
CA ALA A 49 43.40 -13.25 -13.35
C ALA A 49 43.13 -14.60 -14.04
N LYS A 50 42.18 -15.40 -13.55
CA LYS A 50 41.83 -16.70 -14.13
C LYS A 50 40.39 -16.75 -14.66
N ASN A 51 40.31 -16.95 -15.97
CA ASN A 51 39.18 -17.52 -16.70
C ASN A 51 37.94 -16.62 -16.97
N VAL A 52 38.17 -15.48 -17.62
CA VAL A 52 37.09 -14.70 -18.30
C VAL A 52 36.36 -15.57 -19.33
N SER A 53 37.06 -16.54 -19.95
CA SER A 53 36.55 -17.56 -20.87
C SER A 53 35.61 -18.61 -20.26
N ALA A 54 35.29 -18.53 -18.98
CA ALA A 54 34.26 -19.37 -18.33
C ALA A 54 33.04 -18.57 -17.83
N LEU A 55 32.93 -17.28 -18.19
CA LEU A 55 31.70 -16.54 -17.99
C LEU A 55 30.65 -17.03 -19.01
N PRO A 56 29.43 -17.39 -18.58
CA PRO A 56 28.38 -17.86 -19.49
C PRO A 56 27.99 -16.75 -20.47
N THR A 57 27.69 -17.15 -21.71
CA THR A 57 27.30 -16.22 -22.76
C THR A 57 26.00 -15.49 -22.41
N LEU A 58 25.79 -14.32 -23.03
CA LEU A 58 24.59 -13.52 -22.84
C LEU A 58 23.30 -14.31 -23.11
N ASP A 59 23.31 -15.24 -24.07
CA ASP A 59 22.12 -16.04 -24.40
C ASP A 59 21.90 -17.20 -23.42
N GLU A 60 22.96 -17.82 -22.89
CA GLU A 60 22.84 -18.78 -21.77
C GLU A 60 22.32 -18.09 -20.50
N LEU A 61 22.72 -16.85 -20.24
CA LEU A 61 22.21 -16.02 -19.16
C LEU A 61 20.71 -15.67 -19.38
N LYS A 62 20.31 -15.26 -20.58
CA LYS A 62 18.89 -15.04 -20.94
C LYS A 62 18.05 -16.30 -20.71
N VAL A 63 18.50 -17.47 -21.19
CA VAL A 63 17.81 -18.76 -21.02
C VAL A 63 17.72 -19.15 -19.55
N THR A 64 18.80 -18.98 -18.79
CA THR A 64 18.84 -19.29 -17.35
C THR A 64 17.91 -18.37 -16.55
N GLY A 65 17.92 -17.07 -16.85
CA GLY A 65 16.98 -16.10 -16.30
C GLY A 65 15.52 -16.45 -16.63
N ALA A 66 15.21 -16.74 -17.89
CA ALA A 66 13.86 -17.11 -18.34
C ALA A 66 13.34 -18.44 -17.77
N ARG A 67 14.23 -19.35 -17.34
CA ARG A 67 13.88 -20.58 -16.60
C ARG A 67 13.65 -20.33 -15.11
N ARG A 68 14.42 -19.45 -14.47
CA ARG A 68 14.33 -19.11 -13.04
C ARG A 68 13.29 -18.02 -12.72
N SER A 69 12.85 -17.27 -13.73
CA SER A 69 11.96 -16.11 -13.59
C SER A 69 10.61 -16.44 -12.95
N SER A 70 10.33 -15.79 -11.81
CA SER A 70 9.01 -15.82 -11.15
C SER A 70 7.89 -15.24 -12.02
N TYR A 71 8.21 -14.32 -12.94
CA TYR A 71 7.25 -13.76 -13.90
C TYR A 71 6.64 -14.85 -14.81
N ARG A 72 7.36 -15.95 -15.08
CA ARG A 72 6.85 -17.09 -15.86
C ARG A 72 5.90 -18.01 -15.09
N LYS A 73 5.98 -17.99 -13.75
CA LYS A 73 5.07 -18.72 -12.84
C LYS A 73 3.87 -17.89 -12.39
N ARG A 74 3.78 -16.62 -12.78
CA ARG A 74 2.69 -15.74 -12.35
C ARG A 74 1.42 -16.03 -13.16
N GLU A 75 0.55 -16.85 -12.61
CA GLU A 75 -0.83 -16.99 -13.08
C GLU A 75 -1.46 -15.60 -13.25
N ARG A 76 -1.98 -15.32 -14.45
CA ARG A 76 -2.73 -14.09 -14.71
C ARG A 76 -4.09 -14.23 -14.04
N LYS A 77 -4.21 -13.74 -12.79
CA LYS A 77 -5.50 -13.50 -12.15
C LYS A 77 -6.41 -12.78 -13.18
N PRO A 78 -7.60 -13.31 -13.49
CA PRO A 78 -8.40 -12.80 -14.60
C PRO A 78 -8.70 -11.32 -14.40
N VAL A 79 -8.41 -10.53 -15.43
CA VAL A 79 -8.77 -9.12 -15.46
C VAL A 79 -10.29 -9.03 -15.49
N ARG A 80 -10.88 -8.33 -14.51
CA ARG A 80 -12.32 -8.05 -14.54
C ARG A 80 -12.60 -7.18 -15.77
N THR A 81 -13.37 -7.72 -16.71
CA THR A 81 -13.76 -7.07 -17.97
C THR A 81 -14.88 -6.06 -17.78
N GLU A 82 -15.69 -6.22 -16.73
CA GLU A 82 -16.75 -5.29 -16.36
C GLU A 82 -16.20 -4.01 -15.75
N THR A 83 -16.72 -2.86 -16.21
CA THR A 83 -16.47 -1.57 -15.55
C THR A 83 -17.21 -1.54 -14.21
N PRO A 84 -16.55 -1.22 -13.08
CA PRO A 84 -17.21 -1.01 -11.80
C PRO A 84 -18.37 -0.01 -11.87
N LYS A 85 -19.42 -0.24 -11.08
CA LYS A 85 -20.58 0.65 -11.00
C LYS A 85 -20.46 1.57 -9.78
N PRO A 86 -20.87 2.85 -9.88
CA PRO A 86 -20.81 3.80 -8.76
C PRO A 86 -21.80 3.43 -7.64
N ARG A 87 -21.43 3.62 -6.38
CA ARG A 87 -22.22 3.26 -5.19
C ARG A 87 -23.28 4.31 -4.85
N LEU A 88 -24.05 4.72 -5.86
CA LEU A 88 -25.08 5.77 -5.75
C LEU A 88 -26.23 5.43 -4.80
N ALA A 89 -26.47 4.15 -4.52
CA ALA A 89 -27.45 3.72 -3.52
C ALA A 89 -26.98 4.05 -2.08
N GLU A 90 -25.72 3.75 -1.78
CA GLU A 90 -25.04 4.10 -0.53
C GLU A 90 -24.96 5.62 -0.37
N PHE A 91 -24.62 6.35 -1.43
CA PHE A 91 -24.67 7.81 -1.44
C PHE A 91 -26.03 8.35 -1.00
N ARG A 92 -27.12 7.91 -1.67
CA ARG A 92 -28.48 8.42 -1.39
C ARG A 92 -28.96 8.08 0.02
N LYS A 93 -28.55 6.93 0.57
CA LYS A 93 -28.98 6.42 1.88
C LYS A 93 -28.17 6.99 3.04
N ASP A 94 -26.84 6.99 2.93
CA ASP A 94 -25.93 7.13 4.07
C ASP A 94 -25.04 8.39 4.01
N ILE A 95 -24.87 9.00 2.83
CA ILE A 95 -23.99 10.17 2.61
C ILE A 95 -24.79 11.45 2.40
N LYS A 96 -25.80 11.42 1.52
CA LYS A 96 -26.66 12.56 1.19
C LYS A 96 -27.38 13.16 2.41
N PRO A 97 -27.82 12.40 3.44
CA PRO A 97 -28.34 12.99 4.67
C PRO A 97 -27.31 13.82 5.44
N VAL A 98 -26.06 13.35 5.51
CA VAL A 98 -24.95 14.04 6.20
C VAL A 98 -24.59 15.35 5.49
N LEU A 99 -24.49 15.32 4.15
CA LEU A 99 -24.26 16.54 3.36
C LEU A 99 -25.43 17.54 3.53
N LYS A 100 -26.66 17.05 3.66
CA LYS A 100 -27.85 17.90 3.89
C LYS A 100 -27.87 18.58 5.26
N THR A 101 -27.35 17.94 6.31
CA THR A 101 -27.32 18.53 7.67
C THR A 101 -26.11 19.43 7.89
N ALA A 102 -24.93 19.03 7.43
CA ALA A 102 -23.68 19.75 7.69
C ALA A 102 -23.30 20.77 6.59
N CYS A 103 -23.46 20.43 5.31
CA CYS A 103 -22.84 21.18 4.20
C CYS A 103 -23.81 22.13 3.47
N ILE A 104 -25.02 21.65 3.12
CA ILE A 104 -25.98 22.39 2.27
C ILE A 104 -26.50 23.69 2.93
N ARG A 105 -26.32 23.87 4.25
CA ARG A 105 -26.63 25.14 4.93
C ARG A 105 -25.76 26.31 4.46
N CYS A 106 -24.49 26.05 4.14
CA CYS A 106 -23.49 27.04 3.76
C CYS A 106 -23.12 26.98 2.26
N HIS A 107 -23.31 25.82 1.62
CA HIS A 107 -22.98 25.54 0.21
C HIS A 107 -24.21 25.03 -0.57
N GLY A 108 -25.28 25.82 -0.57
CA GLY A 108 -26.60 25.44 -1.10
C GLY A 108 -27.36 26.62 -1.74
N PRO A 109 -28.70 26.52 -1.89
CA PRO A 109 -29.47 27.57 -2.57
C PRO A 109 -29.55 28.90 -1.81
N LYS A 110 -29.39 28.89 -0.48
CA LYS A 110 -29.53 30.09 0.38
C LYS A 110 -28.23 30.83 0.65
N LYS A 111 -27.09 30.13 0.65
CA LYS A 111 -25.74 30.65 0.91
C LYS A 111 -24.76 29.80 0.10
N GLN A 112 -23.75 30.44 -0.50
CA GLN A 112 -22.82 29.82 -1.45
C GLN A 112 -21.38 30.16 -1.06
N GLU A 113 -21.01 29.81 0.18
CA GLU A 113 -19.62 29.92 0.65
C GLU A 113 -18.69 29.13 -0.27
N GLY A 114 -17.47 29.65 -0.51
CA GLY A 114 -16.53 29.06 -1.46
C GLY A 114 -17.00 29.02 -2.92
N ASN A 115 -18.12 29.68 -3.27
CA ASN A 115 -18.74 29.65 -4.60
C ASN A 115 -19.13 28.22 -5.08
N ILE A 116 -19.38 27.29 -4.16
CA ILE A 116 -19.71 25.88 -4.45
C ILE A 116 -21.17 25.53 -4.07
N ARG A 117 -21.78 24.63 -4.85
CA ARG A 117 -23.18 24.17 -4.72
C ARG A 117 -23.28 22.66 -4.51
N ILE A 118 -23.02 22.23 -3.27
CA ILE A 118 -22.99 20.81 -2.88
C ILE A 118 -24.37 20.12 -3.05
N ASP A 119 -25.46 20.88 -3.09
CA ASP A 119 -26.80 20.36 -3.42
C ASP A 119 -27.00 20.00 -4.91
N LYS A 120 -26.12 20.43 -5.80
CA LYS A 120 -26.18 20.21 -7.25
C LYS A 120 -25.19 19.17 -7.79
N LEU A 121 -24.08 18.91 -7.09
CA LEU A 121 -22.99 18.06 -7.60
C LEU A 121 -23.48 16.63 -7.91
N ASP A 122 -23.08 16.08 -9.06
CA ASP A 122 -23.34 14.68 -9.42
C ASP A 122 -22.46 13.73 -8.58
N PRO A 123 -23.05 12.82 -7.76
CA PRO A 123 -22.30 11.80 -7.03
C PRO A 123 -21.69 10.67 -7.89
N ASP A 124 -21.92 10.63 -9.21
CA ASP A 124 -21.25 9.67 -10.10
C ASP A 124 -19.83 10.12 -10.50
N LEU A 125 -18.83 9.83 -9.65
CA LEU A 125 -17.42 10.13 -9.93
C LEU A 125 -16.83 9.35 -11.12
N LEU A 126 -17.53 8.35 -11.68
CA LEU A 126 -17.09 7.57 -12.85
C LEU A 126 -17.48 8.22 -14.19
N ASN A 127 -18.62 8.91 -14.24
CA ASN A 127 -19.21 9.41 -15.49
C ASN A 127 -19.71 10.88 -15.44
N GLY A 128 -19.90 11.46 -14.25
CA GLY A 128 -20.32 12.86 -14.07
C GLY A 128 -19.15 13.84 -14.06
N ASP A 129 -19.47 15.12 -14.27
CA ASP A 129 -18.50 16.20 -14.51
C ASP A 129 -17.96 16.88 -13.23
N ASP A 130 -18.52 16.57 -12.05
CA ASP A 130 -18.20 17.22 -10.76
C ASP A 130 -17.01 16.58 -9.98
N VAL A 131 -16.19 15.76 -10.64
CA VAL A 131 -15.11 14.98 -10.00
C VAL A 131 -14.15 15.87 -9.21
N GLU A 132 -13.74 16.98 -9.79
CA GLU A 132 -12.81 17.95 -9.20
C GLU A 132 -13.39 18.57 -7.92
N TRP A 133 -14.68 18.89 -7.88
CA TRP A 133 -15.34 19.38 -6.66
C TRP A 133 -15.35 18.32 -5.55
N TRP A 134 -15.51 17.04 -5.88
CA TRP A 134 -15.42 15.96 -4.89
C TRP A 134 -13.99 15.73 -4.38
N LEU A 135 -12.96 16.05 -5.17
CA LEU A 135 -11.57 16.05 -4.72
C LEU A 135 -11.31 17.18 -3.71
N GLU A 136 -11.79 18.39 -3.97
CA GLU A 136 -11.69 19.50 -3.01
C GLU A 136 -12.48 19.22 -1.73
N ILE A 137 -13.69 18.66 -1.84
CA ILE A 137 -14.51 18.28 -0.67
C ILE A 137 -13.79 17.25 0.21
N VAL A 138 -13.14 16.22 -0.36
CA VAL A 138 -12.38 15.26 0.45
C VAL A 138 -11.10 15.86 1.02
N ALA A 139 -10.48 16.84 0.34
CA ALA A 139 -9.31 17.57 0.85
C ALA A 139 -9.65 18.39 2.09
N VAL A 140 -10.63 19.30 2.03
CA VAL A 140 -11.03 20.15 3.18
C VAL A 140 -11.59 19.32 4.34
N LEU A 141 -12.28 18.21 4.05
CA LEU A 141 -12.73 17.25 5.07
C LEU A 141 -11.57 16.49 5.71
N ASN A 142 -10.52 16.11 4.98
CA ASN A 142 -9.32 15.49 5.54
C ASN A 142 -8.55 16.47 6.42
N ASN A 143 -8.34 17.70 5.96
CA ASN A 143 -7.64 18.75 6.71
C ASN A 143 -8.41 19.18 7.97
N GLY A 144 -9.75 19.02 7.99
CA GLY A 144 -10.60 19.42 9.10
C GLY A 144 -10.99 20.90 9.08
N GLU A 145 -10.80 21.57 7.94
CA GLU A 145 -11.21 22.96 7.69
C GLU A 145 -12.74 23.12 7.67
N MET A 146 -13.45 22.04 7.34
CA MET A 146 -14.90 21.99 7.26
C MET A 146 -15.50 20.95 8.23
N PRO A 147 -16.58 21.28 8.98
CA PRO A 147 -17.24 22.59 9.06
C PRO A 147 -16.44 23.63 9.88
N PRO A 148 -16.62 24.95 9.61
CA PRO A 148 -15.98 26.01 10.39
C PRO A 148 -16.53 26.10 11.83
N ALA A 149 -15.84 26.83 12.70
CA ALA A 149 -16.10 26.86 14.14
C ALA A 149 -17.47 27.44 14.55
N ASP A 150 -18.11 28.24 13.71
CA ASP A 150 -19.47 28.78 13.88
C ASP A 150 -20.57 27.86 13.29
N ALA A 151 -20.17 26.81 12.56
CA ALA A 151 -21.10 25.89 11.92
C ALA A 151 -21.54 24.74 12.84
N THR A 152 -22.53 23.97 12.39
CA THR A 152 -22.93 22.74 13.09
C THR A 152 -21.82 21.71 12.93
N LYS A 153 -21.16 21.37 14.04
CA LYS A 153 -20.07 20.39 14.08
C LYS A 153 -20.52 19.05 13.49
N LEU A 154 -19.79 18.58 12.48
CA LEU A 154 -19.94 17.24 11.92
C LEU A 154 -19.38 16.22 12.92
N GLY A 155 -20.15 15.18 13.25
CA GLY A 155 -19.70 14.11 14.12
C GLY A 155 -18.61 13.26 13.47
N ASP A 156 -17.58 12.86 14.22
CA ASP A 156 -16.38 12.19 13.67
C ASP A 156 -16.73 10.92 12.88
N ARG A 157 -17.74 10.15 13.33
CA ARG A 157 -18.25 8.96 12.63
C ARG A 157 -18.83 9.27 11.25
N ASP A 158 -19.48 10.42 11.09
CA ASP A 158 -20.09 10.84 9.83
C ASP A 158 -19.06 11.51 8.92
N ARG A 159 -18.10 12.27 9.48
CA ARG A 159 -16.91 12.75 8.77
C ARG A 159 -16.13 11.59 8.14
N THR A 160 -15.80 10.57 8.94
CA THR A 160 -15.12 9.36 8.44
C THR A 160 -15.94 8.65 7.38
N ARG A 161 -17.26 8.46 7.56
CA ARG A 161 -18.11 7.81 6.54
C ARG A 161 -18.10 8.55 5.20
N VAL A 162 -18.16 9.89 5.20
CA VAL A 162 -18.10 10.70 3.98
C VAL A 162 -16.73 10.56 3.31
N ILE A 163 -15.64 10.63 4.08
CA ILE A 163 -14.27 10.49 3.56
C ILE A 163 -14.02 9.08 3.00
N GLU A 164 -14.46 8.02 3.68
CA GLU A 164 -14.33 6.64 3.24
C GLU A 164 -15.10 6.37 1.93
N TRP A 165 -16.35 6.86 1.84
CA TRP A 165 -17.14 6.73 0.62
C TRP A 165 -16.48 7.47 -0.55
N LEU A 166 -16.15 8.76 -0.38
CA LEU A 166 -15.49 9.56 -1.40
C LEU A 166 -14.17 8.93 -1.84
N SER A 167 -13.29 8.58 -0.90
CA SER A 167 -11.97 8.01 -1.20
C SER A 167 -12.06 6.72 -2.01
N SER A 168 -13.07 5.89 -1.74
CA SER A 168 -13.32 4.66 -2.47
C SER A 168 -13.84 4.92 -3.89
N GLU A 169 -14.84 5.80 -4.08
CA GLU A 169 -15.32 6.15 -5.42
C GLU A 169 -14.24 6.85 -6.26
N ILE A 170 -13.45 7.76 -5.66
CA ILE A 170 -12.29 8.41 -6.28
C ILE A 170 -11.28 7.36 -6.75
N GLN A 171 -10.94 6.37 -5.93
CA GLN A 171 -10.00 5.30 -6.31
C GLN A 171 -10.53 4.45 -7.47
N VAL A 172 -11.82 4.06 -7.43
CA VAL A 172 -12.48 3.29 -8.48
C VAL A 172 -12.51 4.07 -9.80
N ALA A 173 -12.94 5.33 -9.76
CA ALA A 173 -12.98 6.20 -10.93
C ALA A 173 -11.59 6.48 -11.51
N SER A 174 -10.60 6.74 -10.65
CA SER A 174 -9.20 6.92 -11.02
C SER A 174 -8.60 5.66 -11.68
N ALA A 175 -9.00 4.46 -11.23
CA ALA A 175 -8.61 3.20 -11.85
C ALA A 175 -9.29 3.01 -13.23
N VAL A 176 -10.58 3.32 -13.36
CA VAL A 176 -11.31 3.23 -14.65
C VAL A 176 -10.77 4.23 -15.67
N ARG A 177 -10.48 5.49 -15.27
CA ARG A 177 -9.86 6.49 -16.16
C ARG A 177 -8.49 6.00 -16.67
N ARG A 178 -7.62 5.49 -15.79
CA ARG A 178 -6.33 4.87 -16.20
C ARG A 178 -6.48 3.64 -17.10
N ALA A 179 -7.56 2.88 -16.98
CA ALA A 179 -7.82 1.74 -17.86
C ALA A 179 -8.32 2.19 -19.25
N LYS A 180 -9.21 3.20 -19.30
CA LYS A 180 -9.74 3.78 -20.55
C LYS A 180 -8.67 4.52 -21.36
N GLN A 181 -7.75 5.23 -20.71
CA GLN A 181 -6.67 6.01 -21.37
C GLN A 181 -5.55 5.16 -21.98
N GLY A 182 -5.64 3.83 -21.91
CA GLY A 182 -4.60 2.91 -22.38
C GLY A 182 -3.36 2.89 -21.49
N HIS A 183 -2.37 2.09 -21.88
CA HIS A 183 -1.08 2.09 -21.20
C HIS A 183 -0.20 3.23 -21.72
N SER A 184 0.17 4.15 -20.83
CA SER A 184 1.30 5.05 -21.05
C SER A 184 2.52 4.23 -21.48
N SER A 185 3.06 4.51 -22.67
CA SER A 185 4.33 3.96 -23.14
C SER A 185 5.48 4.35 -22.20
N PHE A 186 5.37 5.51 -21.56
CA PHE A 186 6.24 5.93 -20.47
C PHE A 186 5.94 5.14 -19.19
N ARG A 187 6.50 3.93 -19.12
CA ARG A 187 6.83 3.24 -17.87
C ARG A 187 8.02 3.95 -17.22
N ARG A 188 8.02 4.11 -15.89
CA ARG A 188 9.25 4.49 -15.16
C ARG A 188 10.29 3.38 -15.32
N MET A 189 11.41 3.69 -15.97
CA MET A 189 12.57 2.80 -16.02
C MET A 189 13.08 2.52 -14.60
N THR A 190 13.51 1.30 -14.36
CA THR A 190 14.33 0.93 -13.21
C THR A 190 15.73 1.57 -13.33
N ARG A 191 16.45 1.66 -12.21
CA ARG A 191 17.84 2.17 -12.19
C ARG A 191 18.76 1.41 -13.16
N TYR A 192 18.53 0.11 -13.35
CA TYR A 192 19.28 -0.72 -14.29
C TYR A 192 18.97 -0.36 -15.76
N GLU A 193 17.68 -0.32 -16.13
CA GLU A 193 17.21 0.06 -17.48
C GLU A 193 17.66 1.48 -17.86
N TYR A 194 17.64 2.42 -16.91
CA TYR A 194 18.13 3.79 -17.10
C TYR A 194 19.65 3.83 -17.32
N ASN A 195 20.44 3.13 -16.49
CA ASN A 195 21.89 3.06 -16.65
C ASN A 195 22.30 2.47 -18.01
N HIS A 196 21.63 1.40 -18.46
CA HIS A 196 21.91 0.79 -19.77
C HIS A 196 21.51 1.73 -20.90
N SER A 197 20.36 2.41 -20.79
CA SER A 197 19.96 3.44 -21.77
C SER A 197 20.97 4.59 -21.91
N LEU A 198 21.67 4.95 -20.81
CA LEU A 198 22.79 5.91 -20.86
C LEU A 198 24.08 5.29 -21.43
N GLN A 199 24.38 4.03 -21.13
CA GLN A 199 25.55 3.34 -21.68
C GLN A 199 25.43 3.18 -23.20
N ASP A 200 24.27 2.73 -23.69
CA ASP A 200 23.93 2.61 -25.11
C ASP A 200 24.02 3.95 -25.84
N LEU A 201 23.49 5.03 -25.25
CA LEU A 201 23.45 6.37 -25.87
C LEU A 201 24.80 7.08 -25.88
N LEU A 202 25.66 6.80 -24.90
CA LEU A 202 26.94 7.49 -24.71
C LEU A 202 28.17 6.64 -25.09
N GLY A 203 27.97 5.39 -25.51
CA GLY A 203 29.05 4.45 -25.85
C GLY A 203 29.92 4.04 -24.66
N LEU A 204 29.38 4.07 -23.45
CA LEU A 204 30.13 3.76 -22.22
C LEU A 204 30.23 2.24 -22.00
N PRO A 205 31.34 1.73 -21.45
CA PRO A 205 31.50 0.30 -21.18
C PRO A 205 30.50 -0.21 -20.14
N TYR A 206 29.99 -1.42 -20.36
CA TYR A 206 29.23 -2.18 -19.36
C TYR A 206 30.18 -2.70 -18.27
N ASN A 207 29.77 -2.56 -17.00
CA ASN A 207 30.59 -2.79 -15.81
C ASN A 207 29.77 -3.35 -14.62
#